data_AF-A0A0B2WQA9-F1
#
_entry.id   AF-A0A0B2WQA9-F1
#
_cell.length_a   1.000
_cell.length_b   1.000
_cell.length_c   1.000
_cell.angle_alpha   90.00
_cell.angle_beta   90.00
_cell.angle_gamma   90.00
#
_symmetry.space_group_name_H-M   'P 1'
#
loop_
_entity.id
_entity.type
_entity.pdbx_description
1 polymer ?
#
loop_
_entity_poly.entity_id
_entity_poly.type
_entity_poly.pdbx_seq_one_letter_code
_entity_poly.pdbx_strand_id
1 'polypeptide(L)'
;MTAKTTLNTPATPSATPSCPSCGFALSPSPSPQADLLLARQKIAQLESIITDLNAKASDAVRRCAKYDEELHALRAQHRPSTPSQSQPDAPSTSSPSSIASRQSPTLPYRLSALLYPRKSSLPLRLAPGLAPPLPPLSPATTIPSTEHLMEALTREQALRREAEGRLSATSKEVEELSVSLFEQANEMVASERRARALLEERVDELEKRDGEKRRRLERLEAAMARIQRVRNLLDG
;
A
#
# COMPACT_ATOMS: atom_id res chain seq x y z
N MET A 1 38.62 -93.38 14.84
CA MET A 1 39.39 -92.87 13.68
C MET A 1 38.65 -91.68 13.09
N THR A 2 39.40 -90.62 12.88
CA THR A 2 39.00 -89.28 12.46
C THR A 2 38.46 -89.21 11.03
N ALA A 3 37.44 -88.38 10.80
CA ALA A 3 37.28 -87.64 9.55
C ALA A 3 36.55 -86.31 9.82
N LYS A 4 37.30 -85.21 9.79
CA LYS A 4 36.81 -83.84 9.65
C LYS A 4 36.29 -83.67 8.23
N THR A 5 35.08 -83.15 8.06
CA THR A 5 34.62 -82.59 6.78
C THR A 5 34.10 -81.18 7.03
N THR A 6 34.91 -80.21 6.59
CA THR A 6 34.60 -78.79 6.49
C THR A 6 33.69 -78.58 5.28
N LEU A 7 32.52 -77.97 5.47
CA LEU A 7 31.72 -77.41 4.37
C LEU A 7 31.53 -75.92 4.61
N ASN A 8 31.98 -75.16 3.61
CA ASN A 8 31.98 -73.71 3.53
C ASN A 8 30.56 -73.15 3.47
N THR A 9 30.26 -72.20 4.35
CA THR A 9 29.11 -71.31 4.24
C THR A 9 29.47 -70.12 3.33
N PRO A 10 28.80 -69.90 2.19
CA PRO A 10 28.91 -68.64 1.47
C PRO A 10 28.18 -67.56 2.27
N ALA A 11 28.90 -66.49 2.61
CA ALA A 11 28.36 -65.30 3.24
C ALA A 11 27.30 -64.67 2.33
N THR A 12 26.06 -64.62 2.83
CA THR A 12 24.96 -63.83 2.26
C THR A 12 25.26 -62.35 2.54
N PRO A 13 25.45 -61.47 1.54
CA PRO A 13 25.45 -60.05 1.80
C PRO A 13 24.02 -59.60 2.11
N SER A 14 23.84 -59.02 3.29
CA SER A 14 22.67 -58.29 3.73
C SER A 14 22.38 -57.13 2.76
N ALA A 15 21.53 -57.39 1.76
CA ALA A 15 21.03 -56.35 0.87
C ALA A 15 20.12 -55.40 1.65
N THR A 16 20.62 -54.19 1.92
CA THR A 16 19.81 -53.06 2.35
C THR A 16 18.87 -52.65 1.20
N PRO A 17 17.55 -52.53 1.42
CA PRO A 17 16.62 -52.14 0.37
C PRO A 17 16.87 -50.68 -0.02
N SER A 18 17.41 -50.47 -1.22
CA SER A 18 17.67 -49.15 -1.80
C SER A 18 16.70 -48.88 -2.96
N CYS A 19 16.28 -47.63 -3.11
CA CYS A 19 15.31 -47.25 -4.15
C CYS A 19 15.98 -47.25 -5.54
N PRO A 20 15.44 -47.99 -6.53
CA PRO A 20 16.08 -48.18 -7.84
C PRO A 20 16.10 -46.93 -8.72
N SER A 21 15.49 -45.81 -8.32
CA SER A 21 15.50 -44.56 -9.09
C SER A 21 16.48 -43.50 -8.58
N CYS A 22 16.99 -43.60 -7.35
CA CYS A 22 17.85 -42.55 -6.78
C CYS A 22 19.01 -43.07 -5.92
N GLY A 23 19.15 -44.38 -5.71
CA GLY A 23 20.32 -44.99 -5.08
C GLY A 23 20.49 -44.69 -3.58
N PHE A 24 19.53 -43.99 -2.95
CA PHE A 24 19.57 -43.74 -1.51
C PHE A 24 19.20 -45.02 -0.75
N ALA A 25 20.09 -45.43 0.17
CA ALA A 25 19.78 -46.46 1.15
C ALA A 25 18.67 -45.92 2.07
N LEU A 26 17.52 -46.61 2.10
CA LEU A 26 16.45 -46.29 3.05
C LEU A 26 16.99 -46.62 4.44
N SER A 27 17.51 -45.61 5.14
CA SER A 27 17.74 -45.72 6.58
C SER A 27 16.39 -46.09 7.21
N PRO A 28 16.28 -47.21 7.95
CA PRO A 28 15.06 -47.52 8.64
C PRO A 28 14.86 -46.45 9.72
N SER A 29 14.07 -45.43 9.36
CA SER A 29 13.57 -44.42 10.29
C SER A 29 12.95 -45.15 11.49
N PRO A 30 13.16 -44.69 12.74
CA PRO A 30 12.45 -45.21 13.88
C PRO A 30 10.93 -45.01 13.67
N SER A 31 10.25 -46.08 13.24
CA SER A 31 8.81 -46.19 13.01
C SER A 31 8.21 -45.14 12.05
N PRO A 32 8.14 -45.39 10.73
CA PRO A 32 7.44 -44.50 9.77
C PRO A 32 5.98 -44.23 10.15
N GLN A 33 5.40 -45.09 10.98
CA GLN A 33 4.07 -44.95 11.53
C GLN A 33 3.94 -43.82 12.56
N ALA A 34 4.97 -43.55 13.37
CA ALA A 34 4.98 -42.42 14.31
C ALA A 34 5.06 -41.08 13.56
N ASP A 35 5.90 -41.00 12.54
CA ASP A 35 6.03 -39.82 11.67
C ASP A 35 4.72 -39.50 10.95
N LEU A 36 4.00 -40.52 10.45
CA LEU A 36 2.68 -40.35 9.82
C LEU A 36 1.62 -39.85 10.81
N LEU A 37 1.65 -40.31 12.06
CA LEU A 37 0.73 -39.83 13.09
C LEU A 37 1.01 -38.37 13.46
N LEU A 38 2.29 -38.00 13.60
CA LEU A 38 2.71 -36.61 13.85
C LEU A 38 2.29 -35.70 12.68
N ALA A 39 2.53 -36.13 11.43
CA ALA A 39 2.11 -35.38 10.26
C ALA A 39 0.60 -35.15 10.23
N ARG A 40 -0.21 -36.18 10.53
CA ARG A 40 -1.68 -36.05 10.62
C ARG A 40 -2.11 -35.07 11.72
N GLN A 41 -1.47 -35.12 12.89
CA GLN A 41 -1.76 -34.17 13.97
C GLN A 41 -1.44 -32.73 13.55
N LYS A 42 -0.30 -32.52 12.89
CA LYS A 42 0.11 -31.21 12.39
C LYS A 42 -0.84 -30.68 11.32
N ILE A 43 -1.31 -31.54 10.42
CA ILE A 43 -2.30 -31.16 9.40
C ILE A 43 -3.59 -30.70 10.09
N ALA A 44 -4.12 -31.47 11.04
CA ALA A 44 -5.33 -31.10 11.77
C ALA A 44 -5.19 -29.75 12.52
N GLN A 45 -4.01 -29.50 13.12
CA GLN A 45 -3.72 -28.21 13.76
C GLN A 45 -3.65 -27.06 12.76
N LEU A 46 -3.03 -27.27 11.60
CA LEU A 46 -2.96 -26.24 10.57
C LEU A 46 -4.33 -25.94 9.97
N GLU A 47 -5.16 -26.97 9.77
CA GLU A 47 -6.53 -26.82 9.31
C GLU A 47 -7.36 -25.98 10.29
N SER A 48 -7.26 -26.22 11.60
CA SER A 48 -7.98 -25.42 12.60
C SER A 48 -7.49 -23.97 12.65
N ILE A 49 -6.18 -23.74 12.51
CA ILE A 49 -5.63 -22.37 12.43
C ILE A 49 -6.16 -21.66 11.19
N ILE A 50 -6.23 -22.35 10.04
CA ILE A 50 -6.76 -21.78 8.80
C ILE A 50 -8.24 -21.42 8.97
N THR A 51 -9.06 -22.26 9.61
CA THR A 51 -10.48 -21.92 9.83
C THR A 51 -10.64 -20.72 10.75
N ASP A 52 -9.85 -20.62 11.82
CA ASP A 52 -9.88 -19.49 12.75
C ASP A 52 -9.43 -18.18 12.07
N LEU A 53 -8.37 -18.25 11.26
CA LEU A 53 -7.90 -17.09 10.50
C LEU A 53 -8.93 -16.65 9.45
N ASN A 54 -9.59 -17.59 8.78
CA ASN A 54 -10.63 -17.29 7.81
C ASN A 54 -11.86 -16.66 8.47
N ALA A 55 -12.26 -17.14 9.66
CA ALA A 55 -13.31 -16.52 10.46
C ALA A 55 -12.93 -15.07 10.84
N LYS A 56 -11.71 -14.85 11.33
CA LYS A 56 -11.20 -13.50 11.66
C LYS A 56 -11.15 -12.57 10.44
N ALA A 57 -10.73 -13.08 9.29
CA ALA A 57 -10.71 -12.32 8.04
C ALA A 57 -12.13 -11.92 7.61
N SER A 58 -13.07 -12.87 7.67
CA SER A 58 -14.48 -12.61 7.38
C SER A 58 -15.09 -11.57 8.32
N ASP A 59 -14.76 -11.62 9.61
CA ASP A 59 -15.18 -10.63 10.62
C ASP A 59 -14.58 -9.24 10.36
N ALA A 60 -13.32 -9.18 9.91
CA ALA A 60 -12.68 -7.94 9.51
C ALA A 60 -13.38 -7.32 8.29
N VAL A 61 -13.67 -8.11 7.26
CA VAL A 61 -14.40 -7.64 6.07
C VAL A 61 -15.79 -7.11 6.42
N ARG A 62 -16.52 -7.79 7.32
CA ARG A 62 -17.83 -7.29 7.80
C ARG A 62 -17.71 -5.96 8.54
N ARG A 63 -16.62 -5.71 9.26
CA ARG A 63 -16.38 -4.40 9.91
C ARG A 63 -16.01 -3.32 8.89
N CYS A 64 -15.18 -3.65 7.90
CA CYS A 64 -14.87 -2.72 6.80
C CYS A 64 -16.14 -2.28 6.07
N ALA A 65 -17.05 -3.21 5.75
CA ALA A 65 -18.32 -2.86 5.11
C ALA A 65 -19.16 -1.87 5.93
N LYS A 66 -19.23 -2.04 7.26
CA LYS A 66 -19.91 -1.09 8.15
C LYS A 66 -19.26 0.30 8.12
N TYR A 67 -17.93 0.36 8.19
CA TYR A 67 -17.21 1.63 8.12
C TYR A 67 -17.35 2.31 6.74
N ASP A 68 -17.41 1.54 5.66
CA ASP A 68 -17.65 2.07 4.31
C ASP A 68 -19.05 2.69 4.18
N GLU A 69 -20.08 2.06 4.77
CA GLU A 69 -21.43 2.61 4.86
C GLU A 69 -21.47 3.92 5.67
N GLU A 70 -20.78 3.96 6.83
CA GLU A 70 -20.66 5.16 7.66
C GLU A 70 -19.94 6.30 6.92
N LEU A 71 -18.83 6.01 6.23
CA LEU A 71 -18.12 6.98 5.41
C LEU A 71 -18.99 7.49 4.26
N HIS A 72 -19.79 6.61 3.65
CA HIS A 72 -20.73 7.01 2.60
C HIS A 72 -21.83 7.92 3.16
N ALA A 73 -22.40 7.60 4.32
CA ALA A 73 -23.40 8.42 5.00
C ALA A 73 -22.85 9.80 5.38
N LEU A 74 -21.64 9.87 5.94
CA LEU A 74 -20.98 11.13 6.29
C LEU A 74 -20.69 11.99 5.05
N ARG A 75 -20.26 11.37 3.95
CA ARG A 75 -20.06 12.07 2.67
C ARG A 75 -21.37 12.58 2.07
N ALA A 76 -22.46 11.83 2.20
CA ALA A 76 -23.78 12.27 1.76
C ALA A 76 -24.29 13.47 2.58
N GLN A 77 -24.05 13.46 3.90
CA GLN A 77 -24.39 14.59 4.79
C GLN A 77 -23.54 15.84 4.49
N HIS A 78 -22.27 15.67 4.14
CA HIS A 78 -21.35 16.78 3.84
C HIS A 78 -21.29 17.14 2.34
N ARG A 79 -22.13 16.57 1.47
CA ARG A 79 -22.21 16.95 0.06
C ARG A 79 -23.05 18.23 -0.06
N PRO A 80 -22.46 19.42 -0.33
CA PRO A 80 -23.27 20.59 -0.65
C PRO A 80 -24.05 20.30 -1.93
N SER A 81 -25.35 20.60 -1.90
CA SER A 81 -26.28 20.46 -3.02
C SER A 81 -25.85 21.39 -4.17
N THR A 82 -24.93 20.96 -5.03
CA THR A 82 -24.77 21.53 -6.36
C THR A 82 -25.74 20.83 -7.30
N PRO A 83 -26.74 21.53 -7.89
CA PRO A 83 -27.57 20.94 -8.92
C PRO A 83 -26.68 20.72 -10.15
N SER A 84 -26.27 19.48 -10.40
CA SER A 84 -25.67 19.10 -11.67
C SER A 84 -26.77 19.03 -12.71
N GLN A 85 -26.73 20.03 -13.58
CA GLN A 85 -27.41 20.13 -14.86
C GLN A 85 -27.21 18.82 -15.64
N SER A 86 -28.32 18.16 -15.92
CA SER A 86 -28.42 17.06 -16.86
C SER A 86 -28.13 17.56 -18.28
N GLN A 87 -27.21 16.91 -18.99
CA GLN A 87 -27.24 16.89 -20.46
C GLN A 87 -27.18 15.44 -20.96
N PRO A 88 -27.92 15.12 -22.03
CA PRO A 88 -28.28 13.75 -22.39
C PRO A 88 -27.30 13.09 -23.35
N ASP A 89 -27.41 11.78 -23.40
CA ASP A 89 -26.72 10.81 -24.25
C ASP A 89 -26.73 11.11 -25.75
N ALA A 90 -25.62 10.77 -26.43
CA ALA A 90 -25.65 10.02 -27.69
C ALA A 90 -24.31 9.30 -27.98
N PRO A 91 -24.31 8.15 -28.71
CA PRO A 91 -23.24 7.13 -28.67
C PRO A 91 -22.38 7.06 -29.94
N SER A 92 -21.14 6.53 -29.85
CA SER A 92 -20.56 5.50 -30.74
C SER A 92 -19.04 5.24 -30.55
N THR A 93 -18.75 3.99 -30.18
CA THR A 93 -17.81 3.02 -30.79
C THR A 93 -16.37 3.37 -31.22
N SER A 94 -15.46 2.48 -30.79
CA SER A 94 -14.15 2.05 -31.33
C SER A 94 -12.84 2.62 -30.72
N SER A 95 -12.10 1.72 -30.07
CA SER A 95 -10.71 1.79 -29.60
C SER A 95 -9.69 1.66 -30.77
N PRO A 96 -8.34 1.63 -30.58
CA PRO A 96 -7.48 1.99 -29.44
C PRO A 96 -6.25 2.89 -29.81
N SER A 97 -5.42 3.19 -28.79
CA SER A 97 -4.00 3.61 -28.87
C SER A 97 -3.70 5.09 -29.17
N SER A 98 -3.19 5.82 -28.16
CA SER A 98 -1.85 6.45 -28.17
C SER A 98 -1.64 7.37 -26.97
N ILE A 99 -0.51 7.12 -26.33
CA ILE A 99 0.25 7.87 -25.33
C ILE A 99 0.06 9.40 -25.45
N ALA A 100 -0.42 10.04 -24.38
CA ALA A 100 -0.17 11.45 -24.12
C ALA A 100 -0.28 11.75 -22.62
N SER A 101 0.86 12.17 -22.08
CA SER A 101 1.11 12.83 -20.80
C SER A 101 -0.12 13.56 -20.21
N ARG A 102 -0.65 13.05 -19.09
CA ARG A 102 -1.62 13.79 -18.26
C ARG A 102 -0.86 14.57 -17.20
N GLN A 103 -0.64 15.83 -17.52
CA GLN A 103 -0.26 16.87 -16.60
C GLN A 103 -1.34 17.01 -15.52
N SER A 104 -0.87 17.04 -14.28
CA SER A 104 -1.60 17.36 -13.05
C SER A 104 -2.32 18.70 -13.20
N PRO A 105 -3.61 18.84 -12.84
CA PRO A 105 -4.20 20.15 -12.68
C PRO A 105 -3.60 20.78 -11.42
N THR A 106 -2.82 21.83 -11.61
CA THR A 106 -2.33 22.73 -10.58
C THR A 106 -3.52 23.33 -9.84
N LEU A 107 -3.55 23.14 -8.52
CA LEU A 107 -4.48 23.81 -7.62
C LEU A 107 -4.26 25.33 -7.70
N PRO A 108 -5.28 26.17 -7.92
CA PRO A 108 -5.18 27.57 -7.59
C PRO A 108 -5.26 27.71 -6.06
N TYR A 109 -4.12 27.98 -5.43
CA TYR A 109 -4.02 28.57 -4.10
C TYR A 109 -4.91 29.83 -4.03
N ARG A 110 -6.14 29.68 -3.53
CA ARG A 110 -7.10 30.77 -3.29
C ARG A 110 -7.74 30.66 -1.90
N LEU A 111 -6.98 30.22 -0.89
CA LEU A 111 -7.44 30.21 0.50
C LEU A 111 -7.03 31.48 1.29
N SER A 112 -6.21 32.37 0.71
CA SER A 112 -5.70 33.56 1.41
C SER A 112 -6.67 34.76 1.47
N ALA A 113 -7.91 34.63 0.97
CA ALA A 113 -8.86 35.74 0.90
C ALA A 113 -9.88 35.79 2.07
N LEU A 114 -9.90 34.78 2.95
CA LEU A 114 -10.89 34.68 4.04
C LEU A 114 -10.36 35.11 5.42
N LEU A 115 -9.10 35.52 5.53
CA LEU A 115 -8.45 35.84 6.82
C LEU A 115 -8.22 37.34 7.07
N TYR A 116 -8.77 38.23 6.26
CA TYR A 116 -8.75 39.67 6.55
C TYR A 116 -10.16 40.21 6.84
N PRO A 117 -10.44 40.68 8.08
CA PRO A 117 -11.59 41.51 8.33
C PRO A 117 -11.36 42.89 7.70
N ARG A 118 -11.66 43.03 6.41
CA ARG A 118 -11.77 44.35 5.79
C ARG A 118 -13.03 45.01 6.34
N LYS A 119 -12.83 45.97 7.25
CA LYS A 119 -13.78 47.04 7.58
C LYS A 119 -14.39 47.56 6.28
N SER A 120 -15.67 47.28 6.04
CA SER A 120 -16.40 47.78 4.89
C SER A 120 -16.76 49.25 5.12
N SER A 121 -16.11 50.11 4.35
CA SER A 121 -16.55 51.47 4.04
C SER A 121 -17.90 51.42 3.30
N LEU A 122 -18.85 52.24 3.73
CA LEU A 122 -20.16 52.40 3.09
C LEU A 122 -20.02 52.83 1.61
N PRO A 123 -20.76 52.23 0.67
CA PRO A 123 -21.02 52.84 -0.62
C PRO A 123 -22.30 53.69 -0.55
N LEU A 124 -22.12 55.02 -0.61
CA LEU A 124 -23.15 55.97 -1.03
C LEU A 124 -23.60 55.60 -2.44
N ARG A 125 -24.86 55.18 -2.62
CA ARG A 125 -25.49 55.07 -3.94
C ARG A 125 -26.77 55.89 -3.95
N LEU A 126 -26.67 57.07 -4.58
CA LEU A 126 -27.77 57.95 -4.94
C LEU A 126 -28.53 57.32 -6.11
N ALA A 127 -29.82 57.00 -5.93
CA ALA A 127 -30.81 56.86 -7.00
C ALA A 127 -32.22 57.06 -6.41
N PRO A 128 -33.12 57.82 -7.07
CA PRO A 128 -34.41 58.20 -6.53
C PRO A 128 -35.50 57.16 -6.86
N GLY A 129 -36.41 56.94 -5.92
CA GLY A 129 -37.72 56.34 -6.17
C GLY A 129 -37.98 55.02 -5.47
N LEU A 130 -39.08 55.03 -4.68
CA LEU A 130 -39.86 53.91 -4.18
C LEU A 130 -39.33 53.22 -2.90
N ALA A 131 -39.88 53.69 -1.77
CA ALA A 131 -39.73 53.16 -0.43
C ALA A 131 -40.56 51.89 -0.20
N PRO A 132 -40.05 50.91 0.57
CA PRO A 132 -40.83 50.13 1.51
C PRO A 132 -40.62 50.66 2.96
N PRO A 133 -41.59 50.51 3.88
CA PRO A 133 -41.53 51.14 5.19
C PRO A 133 -40.47 50.48 6.07
N LEU A 134 -39.51 51.28 6.54
CA LEU A 134 -38.59 50.88 7.61
C LEU A 134 -39.35 50.80 8.96
N PRO A 135 -39.04 49.83 9.83
CA PRO A 135 -39.43 49.90 11.24
C PRO A 135 -38.72 51.08 11.92
N PRO A 136 -39.33 51.71 12.95
CA PRO A 136 -38.86 52.95 13.53
C PRO A 136 -37.47 52.81 14.15
N LEU A 137 -36.59 53.72 13.74
CA LEU A 137 -35.30 54.02 14.36
C LEU A 137 -35.57 54.54 15.79
N SER A 138 -35.19 53.76 16.80
CA SER A 138 -35.06 54.27 18.16
C SER A 138 -33.73 55.04 18.29
N PRO A 139 -33.74 56.32 18.70
CA PRO A 139 -32.52 57.04 19.04
C PRO A 139 -32.20 56.75 20.51
N ALA A 140 -31.36 55.75 20.75
CA ALA A 140 -30.68 55.61 22.03
C ALA A 140 -29.18 55.80 21.81
N THR A 141 -28.75 57.06 21.72
CA THR A 141 -27.36 57.44 21.94
C THR A 141 -27.08 57.32 23.45
N THR A 142 -26.95 56.09 23.93
CA THR A 142 -26.23 55.84 25.17
C THR A 142 -24.76 55.93 24.79
N ILE A 143 -24.11 57.06 25.06
CA ILE A 143 -22.65 57.15 24.99
C ILE A 143 -22.14 56.02 25.91
N PRO A 144 -21.46 54.99 25.38
CA PRO A 144 -20.97 53.92 26.23
C PRO A 144 -20.02 54.57 27.23
N SER A 145 -20.28 54.37 28.53
CA SER A 145 -19.39 54.87 29.55
C SER A 145 -17.97 54.34 29.27
N THR A 146 -16.96 55.15 29.56
CA THR A 146 -15.55 54.77 29.36
C THR A 146 -15.24 53.41 30.00
N GLU A 147 -15.90 53.11 31.12
CA GLU A 147 -15.86 51.82 31.82
C GLU A 147 -16.36 50.65 30.96
N HIS A 148 -17.52 50.78 30.31
CA HIS A 148 -18.05 49.75 29.42
C HIS A 148 -17.16 49.51 28.19
N LEU A 149 -16.48 50.54 27.69
CA LEU A 149 -15.51 50.41 26.60
C LEU A 149 -14.24 49.67 27.05
N MET A 150 -13.73 49.94 28.26
CA MET A 150 -12.59 49.23 28.82
C MET A 150 -12.93 47.74 29.04
N GLU A 151 -14.12 47.44 29.58
CA GLU A 151 -14.57 46.06 29.76
C GLU A 151 -14.83 45.32 28.42
N ALA A 152 -15.34 46.02 27.41
CA ALA A 152 -15.49 45.44 26.08
C ALA A 152 -14.12 45.13 25.44
N LEU A 153 -13.14 46.02 25.61
CA LEU A 153 -11.77 45.84 25.10
C LEU A 153 -11.07 44.66 25.79
N THR A 154 -11.18 44.55 27.12
CA THR A 154 -10.54 43.43 27.85
C THR A 154 -11.12 42.08 27.43
N ARG A 155 -12.45 42.00 27.24
CA ARG A 155 -13.11 40.80 26.70
C ARG A 155 -12.64 40.49 25.28
N GLU A 156 -12.54 41.49 24.42
CA GLU A 156 -12.09 41.32 23.04
C GLU A 156 -10.64 40.84 22.95
N GLN A 157 -9.76 41.41 23.77
CA GLN A 157 -8.38 40.95 23.88
C GLN A 157 -8.28 39.54 24.45
N ALA A 158 -9.11 39.17 25.43
CA ALA A 158 -9.14 37.81 25.97
C ALA A 158 -9.55 36.79 24.89
N LEU A 159 -10.59 37.10 24.12
CA LEU A 159 -11.03 36.26 23.00
C LEU A 159 -9.96 36.15 21.90
N ARG A 160 -9.24 37.24 21.59
CA ARG A 160 -8.12 37.18 20.66
C ARG A 160 -7.00 36.29 21.15
N ARG A 161 -6.55 36.45 22.41
CA ARG A 161 -5.50 35.61 23.00
C ARG A 161 -5.90 34.13 23.00
N GLU A 162 -7.16 33.82 23.29
CA GLU A 162 -7.69 32.45 23.23
C GLU A 162 -7.68 31.90 21.79
N ALA A 163 -8.13 32.69 20.81
CA ALA A 163 -8.11 32.31 19.40
C ALA A 163 -6.68 32.12 18.87
N GLU A 164 -5.76 33.02 19.19
CA GLU A 164 -4.34 32.94 18.86
C GLU A 164 -3.68 31.72 19.52
N GLY A 165 -4.06 31.39 20.76
CA GLY A 165 -3.63 30.19 21.46
C GLY A 165 -4.09 28.91 20.76
N ARG A 166 -5.35 28.84 20.36
CA ARG A 166 -5.89 27.72 19.56
C ARG A 166 -5.20 27.60 18.21
N LEU A 167 -5.01 28.70 17.49
CA LEU A 167 -4.29 28.71 16.22
C LEU A 167 -2.85 28.20 16.39
N SER A 168 -2.16 28.67 17.42
CA SER A 168 -0.80 28.24 17.74
C SER A 168 -0.73 26.76 18.10
N ALA A 169 -1.70 26.24 18.86
CA ALA A 169 -1.79 24.81 19.17
C ALA A 169 -1.99 23.97 17.89
N THR A 170 -2.94 24.37 17.03
CA THR A 170 -3.15 23.67 15.76
C THR A 170 -1.96 23.75 14.80
N SER A 171 -1.22 24.87 14.79
CA SER A 171 -0.01 25.00 13.98
C SER A 171 1.05 23.98 14.42
N LYS A 172 1.25 23.82 15.74
CA LYS A 172 2.20 22.85 16.29
C LYS A 172 1.80 21.42 15.96
N GLU A 173 0.53 21.06 16.11
CA GLU A 173 0.04 19.72 15.76
C GLU A 173 0.28 19.41 14.26
N VAL A 174 0.04 20.39 13.38
CA VAL A 174 0.31 20.25 11.94
C VAL A 174 1.81 20.10 11.68
N GLU A 175 2.66 20.87 12.36
CA GLU A 175 4.11 20.76 12.26
C GLU A 175 4.59 19.37 12.72
N GLU A 176 4.14 18.87 13.86
CA GLU A 176 4.47 17.54 14.39
C GLU A 176 4.04 16.42 13.43
N LEU A 177 2.81 16.49 12.92
CA LEU A 177 2.31 15.54 11.93
C LEU A 177 3.12 15.61 10.63
N SER A 178 3.54 16.80 10.21
CA SER A 178 4.37 16.96 9.02
C SER A 178 5.74 16.30 9.20
N VAL A 179 6.39 16.50 10.35
CA VAL A 179 7.68 15.88 10.68
C VAL A 179 7.55 14.36 10.67
N SER A 180 6.54 13.82 11.36
CA SER A 180 6.31 12.37 11.41
C SER A 180 6.07 11.78 10.01
N LEU A 181 5.28 12.45 9.17
CA LEU A 181 5.00 11.99 7.80
C LEU A 181 6.26 12.03 6.93
N PHE A 182 7.09 13.06 7.05
CA PHE A 182 8.35 13.14 6.32
C PHE A 182 9.36 12.08 6.79
N GLU A 183 9.44 11.82 8.09
CA GLU A 183 10.29 10.75 8.65
C GLU A 183 9.86 9.37 8.13
N GLN A 184 8.56 9.07 8.20
CA GLN A 184 8.01 7.80 7.69
C GLN A 184 8.24 7.65 6.17
N ALA A 185 8.02 8.72 5.41
CA ALA A 185 8.27 8.71 3.97
C ALA A 185 9.76 8.47 3.66
N ASN A 186 10.66 9.13 4.39
CA ASN A 186 12.09 8.95 4.24
C ASN A 186 12.54 7.52 4.58
N GLU A 187 12.00 6.93 5.65
CA GLU A 187 12.28 5.54 6.02
C GLU A 187 11.81 4.56 4.94
N MET A 188 10.60 4.73 4.43
CA MET A 188 10.06 3.90 3.34
C MET A 188 10.95 3.96 2.10
N VAL A 189 11.34 5.16 1.67
CA VAL A 189 12.23 5.35 0.52
C VAL A 189 13.61 4.76 0.78
N ALA A 190 14.15 4.89 1.99
CA ALA A 190 15.42 4.27 2.35
C ALA A 190 15.35 2.75 2.29
N SER A 191 14.25 2.15 2.78
CA SER A 191 14.02 0.70 2.71
C SER A 191 13.92 0.21 1.27
N GLU A 192 13.22 0.94 0.40
CA GLU A 192 13.10 0.63 -1.02
C GLU A 192 14.45 0.74 -1.73
N ARG A 193 15.22 1.81 -1.48
CA ARG A 193 16.57 1.97 -2.06
C ARG A 193 17.49 0.82 -1.67
N ARG A 194 17.45 0.38 -0.41
CA ARG A 194 18.22 -0.77 0.06
C ARG A 194 17.77 -2.06 -0.60
N ALA A 195 16.46 -2.33 -0.63
CA ALA A 195 15.91 -3.52 -1.27
C ALA A 195 16.23 -3.58 -2.76
N ARG A 196 16.11 -2.43 -3.45
CA ARG A 196 16.46 -2.28 -4.85
C ARG A 196 17.94 -2.54 -5.10
N ALA A 197 18.84 -1.98 -4.30
CA ALA A 197 20.27 -2.23 -4.44
C ALA A 197 20.63 -3.72 -4.27
N LEU A 198 20.01 -4.42 -3.30
CA LEU A 198 20.20 -5.86 -3.11
C LEU A 198 19.71 -6.70 -4.30
N LEU A 199 18.57 -6.30 -4.89
CA LEU A 199 18.04 -6.97 -6.08
C LEU A 199 18.91 -6.70 -7.31
N GLU A 200 19.38 -5.47 -7.48
CA GLU A 200 20.29 -5.09 -8.57
C GLU A 200 21.59 -5.89 -8.47
N GLU A 201 22.20 -6.01 -7.29
CA GLU A 201 23.38 -6.88 -7.08
C GLU A 201 23.09 -8.34 -7.47
N ARG A 202 21.94 -8.88 -7.04
CA ARG A 202 21.58 -10.26 -7.34
C ARG A 202 21.33 -10.50 -8.83
N VAL A 203 20.75 -9.52 -9.51
CA VAL A 203 20.55 -9.54 -10.97
C VAL A 203 21.90 -9.55 -11.67
N ASP A 204 22.83 -8.66 -11.29
CA ASP A 204 24.17 -8.62 -11.87
C ASP A 204 24.92 -9.95 -11.74
N GLU A 205 24.82 -10.61 -10.58
CA GLU A 205 25.39 -11.95 -10.38
C GLU A 205 24.76 -13.03 -11.26
N LEU A 206 23.44 -12.97 -11.45
CA LEU A 206 22.72 -13.90 -12.33
C LEU A 206 23.12 -13.68 -13.79
N GLU A 207 23.19 -12.43 -14.23
CA GLU A 207 23.58 -12.08 -15.59
C GLU A 207 25.01 -12.53 -15.92
N LYS A 208 25.96 -12.36 -14.99
CA LYS A 208 27.33 -12.87 -15.14
C LYS A 208 27.35 -14.39 -15.31
N ARG A 209 26.64 -15.11 -14.45
CA ARG A 209 26.56 -16.59 -14.51
C ARG A 209 25.91 -17.07 -15.80
N ASP A 210 24.84 -16.43 -16.23
CA ASP A 210 24.16 -16.79 -17.47
C ASP A 210 24.97 -16.41 -18.71
N GLY A 211 25.76 -15.34 -18.65
CA GLY A 211 26.75 -15.00 -19.67
C GLY A 211 27.82 -16.08 -19.81
N GLU A 212 28.38 -16.56 -18.71
CA GLU A 212 29.37 -17.65 -18.72
C GLU A 212 28.79 -18.96 -19.25
N LYS A 213 27.58 -19.34 -18.82
CA LYS A 213 26.90 -20.54 -19.32
C LYS A 213 26.62 -20.44 -20.82
N ARG A 214 26.13 -19.29 -21.30
CA ARG A 214 25.93 -19.04 -22.74
C ARG A 214 27.21 -19.23 -23.54
N ARG A 215 28.33 -18.68 -23.09
CA ARG A 215 29.66 -18.88 -23.73
C ARG A 215 30.14 -20.34 -23.72
N ARG A 216 29.73 -21.13 -22.73
CA ARG A 216 30.05 -22.57 -22.69
C ARG A 216 29.19 -23.34 -23.69
N LEU A 217 27.89 -23.04 -23.75
CA LEU A 217 26.97 -23.64 -24.70
C LEU A 217 27.39 -23.33 -26.14
N GLU A 218 27.73 -22.08 -26.46
CA GLU A 218 28.19 -21.69 -27.80
C GLU A 218 29.41 -22.50 -28.26
N ARG A 219 30.37 -22.77 -27.34
CA ARG A 219 31.53 -23.62 -27.63
C ARG A 219 31.14 -25.08 -27.88
N LEU A 220 30.20 -25.60 -27.10
CA LEU A 220 29.69 -26.96 -27.27
C LEU A 220 28.91 -27.10 -28.58
N GLU A 221 28.05 -26.14 -28.91
CA GLU A 221 27.30 -26.07 -30.16
C GLU A 221 28.23 -26.00 -31.37
N ALA A 222 29.29 -25.19 -31.31
CA ALA A 222 30.31 -25.14 -32.36
C ALA A 222 31.03 -26.49 -32.54
N ALA A 223 31.35 -27.19 -31.44
CA ALA A 223 31.96 -28.52 -31.50
C ALA A 223 30.99 -29.57 -32.04
N MET A 224 29.73 -29.57 -31.60
CA MET A 224 28.67 -30.46 -32.10
C MET A 224 28.42 -30.22 -33.59
N ALA A 225 28.38 -28.97 -34.05
CA ALA A 225 28.23 -28.63 -35.46
C ALA A 225 29.40 -29.17 -36.31
N ARG A 226 30.64 -29.13 -35.78
CA ARG A 226 31.80 -29.75 -36.44
C ARG A 226 31.65 -31.27 -36.54
N ILE A 227 31.27 -31.93 -35.44
CA ILE A 227 31.05 -33.38 -35.41
C ILE A 227 29.96 -33.78 -36.40
N GLN A 228 28.84 -33.06 -36.42
CA GLN A 228 27.73 -33.33 -37.33
C GLN A 228 28.16 -33.21 -38.80
N ARG A 229 29.01 -32.24 -39.15
CA ARG A 229 29.57 -32.12 -40.51
C ARG A 229 30.42 -33.33 -40.89
N VAL A 230 31.29 -33.78 -39.99
CA VAL A 230 32.13 -34.96 -40.24
C VAL A 230 31.28 -36.22 -40.39
N ARG A 231 30.28 -36.41 -39.52
CA ARG A 231 29.35 -37.53 -39.61
C ARG A 231 28.63 -37.58 -40.95
N ASN A 232 28.10 -36.45 -41.41
CA ASN A 232 27.42 -36.37 -42.71
C ASN A 232 28.33 -36.72 -43.91
N LEU A 233 29.65 -36.54 -43.78
CA LEU A 233 30.63 -36.93 -44.81
C LEU A 233 31.00 -38.42 -44.77
N LEU A 234 30.76 -39.10 -43.64
CA LEU A 234 31.04 -40.53 -43.47
C LEU A 234 29.80 -41.39 -43.77
N ASP A 235 28.61 -40.85 -43.52
CA ASP A 235 27.32 -41.53 -43.74
C ASP A 235 26.76 -41.33 -45.18
N GLY A 236 27.39 -40.48 -46.00
CA GLY A 236 27.00 -40.20 -47.40
C GLY A 236 28.04 -40.68 -48.40
#